data_AF-A0A960R702-F1
#
_entry.id   AF-A0A960R702-F1
#
_cell.length_a   1.000
_cell.length_b   1.000
_cell.length_c   1.000
_cell.angle_alpha   90.00
_cell.angle_beta   90.00
_cell.angle_gamma   90.00
#
_symmetry.space_group_name_H-M   'P 1'
#
loop_
_entity.id
_entity.type
_entity.pdbx_description
1 polymer ?
#
loop_
_entity_poly.entity_id
_entity_poly.type
_entity_poly.pdbx_seq_one_letter_code
_entity_poly.pdbx_strand_id
1 'polypeptide(L)'
;MRFAAPQFLLLLPFLAVVGWYFRRLELWKPLRAGSLILLVLTLADPQFRRLADGMDLWVLVDRSASAEEIVAKDFEEWKRLLDRSRPSSADKLHFVDYAAEVVSKPNVETASFPGD
;
A
#
# COMPACT_ATOMS: atom_id res chain seq x y z
N MET A 1 -5.66 7.10 -8.12
CA MET A 1 -4.73 7.53 -9.19
C MET A 1 -3.95 8.72 -8.68
N ARG A 2 -2.63 8.70 -8.84
CA ARG A 2 -1.78 9.85 -8.49
C ARG A 2 -0.91 10.16 -9.71
N PHE A 3 -0.71 11.44 -10.00
CA PHE A 3 0.23 11.89 -11.04
C PHE A 3 1.51 12.31 -10.33
N ALA A 4 2.66 11.81 -10.77
CA ALA A 4 3.94 12.23 -10.18
C ALA A 4 4.31 13.64 -10.64
N ALA A 5 3.88 14.05 -11.83
CA ALA A 5 4.19 15.34 -12.43
C ALA A 5 2.94 16.02 -13.02
N PRO A 6 2.00 16.51 -12.18
CA PRO A 6 0.72 17.07 -12.63
C PRO A 6 0.88 18.35 -13.47
N GLN A 7 2.00 19.05 -13.36
CA GLN A 7 2.28 20.29 -14.11
C GLN A 7 2.22 20.10 -15.64
N PHE A 8 2.52 18.90 -16.15
CA PHE A 8 2.48 18.65 -17.59
C PHE A 8 1.06 18.62 -18.15
N LEU A 9 0.03 18.45 -17.32
CA LEU A 9 -1.37 18.56 -17.77
C LEU A 9 -1.71 19.98 -18.26
N LEU A 10 -0.99 21.00 -17.79
CA LEU A 10 -1.12 22.37 -18.29
C LEU A 10 -0.77 22.50 -19.78
N LEU A 11 -0.03 21.54 -20.34
CA LEU A 11 0.26 21.51 -21.78
C LEU A 11 -0.98 21.23 -22.63
N LEU A 12 -2.02 20.57 -22.10
CA LEU A 12 -3.26 20.30 -22.85
C LEU A 12 -3.97 21.59 -23.28
N PRO A 13 -4.36 22.52 -22.38
CA PRO A 13 -4.98 23.78 -22.79
C PRO A 13 -4.04 24.64 -23.63
N PHE A 14 -2.73 24.61 -23.35
CA PHE A 14 -1.74 25.34 -24.16
C PHE A 14 -1.68 24.83 -25.61
N LEU A 15 -1.59 23.52 -25.81
CA LEU A 15 -1.61 22.88 -27.13
C LEU A 15 -2.94 23.14 -27.85
N ALA A 16 -4.06 23.19 -27.13
CA ALA A 16 -5.36 23.52 -27.71
C ALA A 16 -5.40 24.96 -28.27
N VAL A 17 -4.88 25.94 -27.52
CA VAL A 17 -4.78 27.34 -27.96
C VAL A 17 -3.82 27.47 -29.15
N VAL A 18 -2.65 26.82 -29.09
CA VAL A 18 -1.68 26.82 -30.19
C VAL A 18 -2.25 26.15 -31.44
N GLY A 19 -2.98 25.04 -31.29
CA GLY A 19 -3.66 24.35 -32.39
C GLY A 19 -4.85 25.11 -32.96
N TRP A 20 -5.52 25.93 -32.16
CA TRP A 20 -6.55 26.85 -32.63
C TRP A 20 -5.95 28.01 -33.44
N TYR A 21 -4.92 28.66 -32.90
CA TYR A 21 -4.27 29.82 -33.50
C TYR A 21 -3.48 29.43 -34.77
N PHE A 22 -2.74 28.32 -34.72
CA PHE A 22 -1.99 27.80 -35.85
C PHE A 22 -2.69 26.60 -36.50
N ARG A 23 -3.81 26.86 -37.17
CA ARG A 23 -4.59 25.87 -37.95
C ARG A 23 -3.72 25.08 -38.95
N ARG A 24 -2.62 25.68 -39.43
CA ARG A 24 -1.65 25.10 -40.37
C ARG A 24 -0.83 23.94 -39.77
N LEU A 25 -0.73 23.83 -38.45
CA LEU A 25 -0.06 22.68 -37.81
C LEU A 25 -0.92 21.41 -37.81
N GLU A 26 -2.19 21.48 -38.26
CA GLU A 26 -3.10 20.33 -38.37
C GLU A 26 -3.18 19.49 -37.09
N LEU A 27 -3.05 20.14 -35.93
CA LEU A 27 -3.10 19.51 -34.61
C LEU A 27 -4.46 18.87 -34.33
N TRP A 28 -5.49 19.27 -35.11
CA TRP A 28 -6.84 18.72 -35.11
C TRP A 28 -6.97 17.38 -35.84
N LYS A 29 -5.95 16.92 -36.58
CA LYS A 29 -5.98 15.55 -37.15
C LYS A 29 -6.03 14.55 -36.00
N PRO A 30 -6.96 13.57 -36.02
CA PRO A 30 -7.23 12.71 -34.86
C PRO A 30 -5.98 11.94 -34.41
N LEU A 31 -5.15 11.51 -35.36
CA LEU A 31 -3.88 10.84 -35.06
C LEU A 31 -2.88 11.75 -34.34
N ARG A 32 -2.78 13.02 -34.75
CA ARG A 32 -1.86 14.02 -34.15
C ARG A 32 -2.33 14.46 -32.78
N ALA A 33 -3.63 14.74 -32.64
CA ALA A 33 -4.24 15.05 -31.37
C ALA A 33 -4.04 13.88 -30.39
N GLY A 34 -4.31 12.65 -30.84
CA GLY A 34 -4.10 11.43 -30.06
C GLY A 34 -2.65 11.28 -29.61
N SER A 35 -1.68 11.44 -30.51
CA SER A 35 -0.25 11.33 -30.16
C SER A 35 0.20 12.38 -29.15
N LEU A 36 -0.30 13.61 -29.25
CA LEU A 36 0.04 14.68 -28.31
C LEU A 36 -0.57 14.45 -26.93
N ILE A 37 -1.81 13.98 -26.88
CA ILE A 37 -2.47 13.60 -25.62
C ILE A 37 -1.68 12.46 -24.97
N LEU A 38 -1.28 11.45 -25.75
CA LEU A 38 -0.46 10.34 -25.27
C LEU A 38 0.90 10.79 -24.76
N LEU A 39 1.55 11.73 -25.45
CA LEU A 39 2.80 12.33 -25.02
C LEU A 39 2.62 13.04 -23.68
N VAL A 40 1.60 13.90 -23.56
CA VAL A 40 1.33 14.64 -22.31
C VAL A 40 1.00 13.68 -21.17
N LEU A 41 0.21 12.64 -21.43
CA LEU A 41 -0.08 11.59 -20.45
C LEU A 41 1.19 10.85 -20.04
N THR A 42 2.06 10.49 -20.97
CA THR A 42 3.35 9.85 -20.66
C THR A 42 4.21 10.76 -19.78
N LEU A 43 4.20 12.06 -20.05
CA LEU A 43 4.97 13.05 -19.29
C LEU A 43 4.39 13.33 -17.90
N ALA A 44 3.06 13.25 -17.77
CA ALA A 44 2.36 13.43 -16.50
C ALA A 44 2.61 12.28 -15.50
N ASP A 45 3.21 11.18 -15.96
CA ASP A 45 3.51 9.95 -15.21
C ASP A 45 2.29 9.48 -14.38
N PRO A 46 1.24 8.96 -15.03
CA PRO A 46 0.04 8.46 -14.37
C PRO A 46 0.40 7.19 -13.60
N GLN A 47 0.51 7.33 -12.28
CA GLN A 47 0.78 6.21 -11.41
C GLN A 47 -0.52 5.53 -11.01
N PHE A 48 -0.69 4.31 -11.51
CA PHE A 48 -1.70 3.39 -11.06
C PHE A 48 -1.15 2.63 -9.85
N ARG A 49 -1.64 2.95 -8.64
CA ARG A 49 -1.41 2.09 -7.47
C ARG A 49 -2.14 0.78 -7.70
N ARG A 50 -1.41 -0.26 -8.12
CA ARG A 50 -1.92 -1.62 -8.34
C ARG A 50 -1.87 -2.48 -7.08
N LEU A 51 -1.04 -2.12 -6.10
CA LEU A 51 -1.03 -2.75 -4.79
C LEU A 51 -2.12 -2.10 -3.93
N ALA A 52 -3.02 -2.92 -3.40
CA ALA A 52 -3.87 -2.52 -2.30
C ALA A 52 -2.97 -2.11 -1.13
N ASP A 53 -3.30 -0.99 -0.46
CA ASP A 53 -2.61 -0.48 0.74
C ASP A 53 -2.91 -1.42 1.94
N GLY A 54 -2.43 -2.67 1.86
CA GLY A 54 -2.47 -3.68 2.89
C GLY A 54 -1.06 -4.22 3.11
N MET A 55 -0.49 -3.97 4.28
CA MET A 55 0.78 -4.52 4.73
C MET A 55 0.51 -5.71 5.65
N ASP A 56 1.05 -6.88 5.30
CA ASP A 56 1.03 -8.06 6.16
C ASP A 56 2.29 -8.04 7.04
N LEU A 57 2.12 -7.70 8.31
CA LEU A 57 3.21 -7.68 9.29
C LEU A 57 3.23 -9.00 10.09
N TRP A 58 4.33 -9.74 10.00
CA TRP A 58 4.58 -10.96 10.75
C TRP A 58 5.54 -10.67 11.91
N VAL A 59 5.06 -10.85 13.14
CA VAL A 59 5.83 -10.64 14.37
C VAL A 59 6.16 -12.00 14.95
N LEU A 60 7.44 -12.36 14.93
CA LEU A 60 7.96 -13.58 15.53
C LEU A 60 8.44 -13.29 16.94
N VAL A 61 7.92 -14.05 17.90
CA VAL A 61 8.15 -13.83 19.33
C VAL A 61 8.91 -15.02 19.91
N ASP A 62 10.10 -14.78 20.46
CA ASP A 62 10.88 -15.81 21.15
C ASP A 62 10.27 -16.08 22.54
N ARG A 63 9.88 -17.34 22.78
CA ARG A 63 9.32 -17.81 24.07
C ARG A 63 10.26 -18.77 24.80
N SER A 64 11.57 -18.68 24.55
CA SER A 64 12.57 -19.41 25.33
C SER A 64 12.51 -19.06 26.82
N ALA A 65 12.88 -20.01 27.70
CA ALA A 65 12.84 -19.84 29.16
C ALA A 65 13.66 -18.65 29.68
N SER A 66 14.64 -18.17 28.90
CA SER A 66 15.43 -16.98 29.20
C SER A 66 14.74 -15.66 28.82
N ALA A 67 13.73 -15.69 27.96
CA ALA A 67 13.01 -14.53 27.45
C ALA A 67 11.57 -14.43 28.03
N GLU A 68 11.07 -15.49 28.65
CA GLU A 68 9.68 -15.61 29.08
C GLU A 68 9.20 -14.48 30.02
N GLU A 69 10.02 -14.07 30.99
CA GLU A 69 9.65 -13.05 31.98
C GLU A 69 9.61 -11.62 31.40
N ILE A 70 10.47 -11.34 30.42
CA ILE A 70 10.55 -10.03 29.75
C ILE A 70 9.47 -9.92 28.67
N VAL A 71 9.31 -10.97 27.88
CA VAL A 71 8.37 -11.00 26.75
C VAL A 71 6.92 -11.09 27.25
N ALA A 72 6.62 -11.87 28.30
CA ALA A 72 5.24 -12.01 28.78
C ALA A 72 4.65 -10.71 29.35
N LYS A 73 5.49 -9.84 29.94
CA LYS A 73 5.03 -8.62 30.60
C LYS A 73 4.64 -7.51 29.62
N ASP A 74 5.40 -7.37 28.54
CA ASP A 74 5.25 -6.23 27.62
C ASP A 74 4.52 -6.62 26.32
N PHE A 75 4.36 -7.91 26.01
CA PHE A 75 3.79 -8.36 24.74
C PHE A 75 2.35 -7.87 24.48
N GLU A 76 1.50 -7.82 25.51
CA GLU A 76 0.13 -7.29 25.38
C GLU A 76 0.12 -5.79 25.07
N GLU A 77 1.09 -5.03 25.58
CA GLU A 77 1.24 -3.61 25.25
C GLU A 77 1.72 -3.45 23.80
N TRP A 78 2.67 -4.27 23.37
CA TRP A 78 3.20 -4.24 21.99
C TRP A 78 2.10 -4.61 20.98
N LYS A 79 1.27 -5.61 21.30
CA LYS A 79 0.11 -5.98 20.49
C LYS A 79 -0.88 -4.83 20.36
N ARG A 80 -1.19 -4.12 21.45
CA ARG A 80 -2.07 -2.95 21.43
C ARG A 80 -1.48 -1.78 20.64
N LEU A 81 -0.18 -1.53 20.78
CA LEU A 81 0.51 -0.48 20.04
C LEU A 81 0.51 -0.77 18.54
N LEU A 82 0.85 -2.00 18.14
CA LEU A 82 0.86 -2.44 16.74
C LEU A 82 -0.54 -2.47 16.11
N ASP A 83 -1.57 -2.82 16.89
CA ASP A 83 -2.96 -2.78 16.44
C ASP A 83 -3.45 -1.32 16.26
N ARG A 84 -3.11 -0.44 17.19
CA ARG A 84 -3.45 0.99 17.13
C ARG A 84 -2.70 1.74 16.03
N SER A 85 -1.48 1.34 15.74
CA SER A 85 -0.63 2.00 14.74
C SER A 85 -0.88 1.52 13.31
N ARG A 86 -1.87 0.64 13.05
CA ARG A 86 -2.15 0.15 11.69
C ARG A 86 -2.54 1.32 10.77
N PRO A 87 -1.78 1.56 9.69
CA PRO A 87 -2.09 2.62 8.73
C PRO A 87 -3.45 2.46 8.04
N SER A 88 -3.88 1.23 7.80
CA SER A 88 -5.06 0.88 7.00
C SER A 88 -5.81 -0.30 7.62
N SER A 89 -7.14 -0.32 7.47
CA SER A 89 -7.97 -1.47 7.85
C SER A 89 -7.72 -2.71 6.99
N ALA A 90 -6.97 -2.56 5.88
CA ALA A 90 -6.54 -3.66 5.03
C ALA A 90 -5.20 -4.29 5.49
N ASP A 91 -4.53 -3.70 6.48
CA ASP A 91 -3.28 -4.24 7.05
C ASP A 91 -3.58 -5.41 7.98
N LYS A 92 -2.86 -6.52 7.80
CA LYS A 92 -2.99 -7.72 8.65
C LYS A 92 -1.77 -7.88 9.54
N LEU A 93 -2.02 -8.29 10.77
CA LEU A 93 -0.99 -8.54 11.77
C LEU A 93 -1.04 -10.00 12.19
N HIS A 94 0.08 -10.69 12.05
CA HIS A 94 0.23 -12.10 12.38
C HIS A 94 1.29 -12.25 13.47
N PHE A 95 0.90 -12.79 14.63
CA PHE A 95 1.81 -13.10 15.71
C PHE A 95 2.13 -14.60 15.70
N VAL A 96 3.41 -14.94 15.67
CA VAL A 96 3.88 -16.33 15.70
C VAL A 96 4.86 -16.48 16.86
N ASP A 97 4.49 -17.33 17.82
CA ASP A 97 5.38 -17.70 18.92
C ASP A 97 6.35 -18.79 18.43
N TYR A 98 7.65 -18.57 18.60
CA TYR A 98 8.69 -19.53 18.29
C TYR A 98 9.28 -20.11 19.60
N ALA A 99 9.05 -21.41 19.80
CA ALA A 99 9.62 -22.24 20.85
C ALA A 99 9.88 -23.66 20.29
N ALA A 100 9.93 -24.70 21.12
CA ALA A 100 10.17 -26.09 20.69
C ALA A 100 9.13 -26.63 19.67
N GLU A 101 7.97 -26.00 19.56
CA GLU A 101 6.95 -26.27 18.54
C GLU A 101 6.32 -24.95 18.07
N VAL A 102 6.11 -24.80 16.76
CA VAL A 102 5.55 -23.57 16.16
C VAL A 102 4.03 -23.61 16.26
N VAL A 103 3.46 -22.95 17.27
CA VAL A 103 2.01 -22.82 17.42
C VAL A 103 1.57 -21.51 16.75
N SER A 104 0.99 -21.62 15.57
CA SER A 104 0.21 -20.51 14.99
C SER A 104 -1.03 -20.35 15.84
N LYS A 105 -1.10 -19.34 16.72
CA LYS A 105 -2.32 -19.07 17.50
C LYS A 105 -3.41 -18.60 16.52
N PRO A 106 -4.44 -19.41 16.25
CA PRO A 106 -5.61 -18.88 15.58
C PRO A 106 -6.33 -17.98 16.58
N ASN A 107 -6.98 -16.97 16.02
CA ASN A 107 -7.81 -15.98 16.67
C ASN A 107 -8.53 -16.51 17.93
N VAL A 108 -8.38 -15.78 19.04
CA VAL A 108 -8.95 -16.10 20.35
C VAL A 108 -10.48 -16.09 20.25
N GLU A 109 -11.07 -17.26 20.06
CA GLU A 109 -12.46 -17.55 20.44
C GLU A 109 -12.65 -19.07 20.43
N THR A 110 -12.88 -19.65 21.61
CA THR A 110 -13.26 -21.05 21.85
C THR A 110 -12.21 -22.14 21.51
N ALA A 111 -11.27 -22.36 22.42
CA ALA A 111 -10.72 -23.70 22.63
C ALA A 111 -10.63 -23.97 24.14
N SER A 112 -11.64 -24.68 24.64
CA SER A 112 -11.62 -25.27 25.99
C SER A 112 -10.66 -26.46 25.95
N PHE A 113 -9.57 -26.39 26.70
CA PHE A 113 -8.66 -27.50 26.91
C PHE A 113 -9.19 -28.37 28.08
N PRO A 114 -9.54 -29.64 27.89
CA PRO A 114 -9.57 -30.59 28.99
C PRO A 114 -8.12 -31.00 29.31
N GLY A 115 -7.70 -30.77 30.54
CA GLY A 115 -6.49 -31.37 31.10
C GLY A 115 -6.76 -32.81 31.55
N ASP A 116 -5.75 -33.66 31.30
CA ASP A 116 -5.58 -35.09 31.60
C ASP A 116 -6.49 -36.11 30.87
#